data_AF-A0A5C4QZE0-F1
#
_entry.id   AF-A0A5C4QZE0-F1
#
_cell.length_a   1.000
_cell.length_b   1.000
_cell.length_c   1.000
_cell.angle_alpha   90.00
_cell.angle_beta   90.00
_cell.angle_gamma   90.00
#
_symmetry.space_group_name_H-M   'P 1'
#
loop_
_entity.id
_entity.type
_entity.pdbx_description
1 polymer ?
#
loop_
_entity_poly.entity_id
_entity_poly.type
_entity_poly.pdbx_seq_one_letter_code
_entity_poly.pdbx_strand_id
1 'polypeptide(L)' 'REESGDAGLGTSGSGDVLAGLLAGLLSRGADPAQAACWGSFAHSVSGQRLIPRYGRIGFLARELLDEIPRTLAMV' A
#
# COMPACT_ATOMS: atom_id res chain seq x y z
N ARG A 1 -10.59 14.94 -5.17
CA ARG A 1 -10.05 13.99 -6.15
C ARG A 1 -8.85 13.35 -5.49
N GLU A 2 -9.04 12.21 -4.83
CA GLU A 2 -7.90 11.40 -4.40
C GLU A 2 -7.24 10.89 -5.68
N GLU A 3 -6.02 11.34 -5.94
CA GLU A 3 -5.18 10.69 -6.95
C GLU A 3 -4.81 9.32 -6.38
N SER A 4 -5.47 8.28 -6.90
CA SER A 4 -5.19 6.88 -6.62
C SER A 4 -3.80 6.51 -7.16
N GLY A 5 -2.75 6.95 -6.46
CA GLY A 5 -1.36 6.74 -6.83
C GLY A 5 -0.55 8.02 -6.70
N ASP A 6 0.06 8.24 -5.52
CA ASP A 6 1.12 9.24 -5.43
C ASP A 6 2.33 8.77 -6.25
N ALA A 7 3.08 9.72 -6.82
CA ALA A 7 4.24 9.42 -7.67
C ALA A 7 5.26 8.48 -6.99
N GLY A 8 5.33 8.50 -5.66
CA GLY A 8 6.19 7.62 -4.87
C GLY A 8 5.85 6.13 -4.99
N LEU A 9 4.61 5.77 -5.32
CA LEU A 9 4.23 4.39 -5.58
C LEU A 9 4.81 3.84 -6.89
N GLY A 10 5.40 4.68 -7.75
CA GLY A 10 6.17 4.26 -8.92
C GLY A 10 7.53 3.64 -8.60
N THR A 11 7.86 3.42 -7.32
CA THR A 11 9.12 2.80 -6.88
C THR A 11 9.18 1.31 -7.25
N SER A 12 10.37 0.81 -7.60
CA SER A 12 10.57 -0.60 -7.94
C SER A 12 10.18 -1.50 -6.77
N GLY A 13 9.35 -2.51 -7.03
CA GLY A 13 8.85 -3.45 -6.03
C GLY A 13 7.56 -3.04 -5.32
N SER A 14 7.00 -1.86 -5.56
CA SER A 14 5.69 -1.47 -4.98
C SER A 14 4.57 -2.41 -5.41
N GLY A 15 4.58 -2.85 -6.67
CA GLY A 15 3.64 -3.85 -7.19
C GLY A 15 3.75 -5.20 -6.49
N ASP A 16 4.96 -5.64 -6.12
CA ASP A 16 5.16 -6.89 -5.37
C ASP A 16 4.60 -6.77 -3.95
N VAL A 17 4.74 -5.59 -3.32
CA VAL A 17 4.14 -5.29 -2.03
C VAL A 17 2.61 -5.34 -2.11
N LEU A 18 2.00 -4.72 -3.13
CA LEU A 18 0.56 -4.80 -3.35
C LEU A 18 0.10 -6.24 -3.60
N ALA A 19 0.81 -7.01 -4.44
CA ALA A 19 0.48 -8.39 -4.72
C ALA A 19 0.55 -9.27 -3.45
N GLY A 20 1.59 -9.08 -2.62
CA GLY A 20 1.72 -9.76 -1.34
C GLY A 20 0.60 -9.40 -0.36
N LEU A 21 0.19 -8.14 -0.32
CA LEU A 21 -0.95 -7.69 0.49
C LEU A 21 -2.26 -8.33 0.05
N LEU A 22 -2.54 -8.37 -1.26
CA LEU A 22 -3.72 -9.03 -1.81
C LEU A 22 -3.72 -10.53 -1.48
N ALA A 23 -2.59 -11.21 -1.71
CA ALA A 23 -2.43 -12.63 -1.38
C ALA A 23 -2.64 -12.89 0.12
N GLY A 24 -2.11 -12.02 0.98
CA GLY A 24 -2.32 -12.05 2.43
C GLY A 24 -3.81 -11.97 2.80
N LEU A 25 -4.53 -10.98 2.29
CA LEU A 25 -5.96 -10.82 2.54
C LEU A 25 -6.79 -12.01 2.04
N LEU A 26 -6.52 -12.48 0.81
CA LEU A 26 -7.16 -13.66 0.24
C LEU A 26 -6.91 -14.92 1.09
N SER A 27 -5.67 -15.12 1.56
CA SER A 27 -5.32 -16.28 2.41
C SER A 27 -6.03 -16.29 3.76
N ARG A 28 -6.53 -15.13 4.20
CA ARG A 28 -7.29 -14.95 5.45
C ARG A 28 -8.81 -15.02 5.24
N GLY A 29 -9.26 -15.32 4.02
CA GLY A 29 -10.68 -15.55 3.70
C GLY A 29 -11.42 -14.30 3.20
N ALA A 30 -10.72 -13.22 2.85
CA ALA A 30 -11.36 -12.10 2.15
C ALA A 30 -11.81 -12.54 0.74
N ASP A 31 -13.01 -12.10 0.34
CA ASP A 31 -13.46 -12.22 -1.05
C ASP A 31 -12.54 -11.42 -2.00
N PRO A 32 -12.33 -11.84 -3.26
CA PRO A 32 -11.48 -11.12 -4.20
C PRO A 32 -11.79 -9.62 -4.36
N ALA A 33 -13.07 -9.23 -4.37
CA ALA A 33 -13.43 -7.82 -4.45
C ALA A 33 -13.04 -7.07 -3.17
N GLN A 34 -13.23 -7.68 -2.01
CA GLN A 34 -12.82 -7.11 -0.73
C GLN A 34 -11.30 -6.98 -0.64
N ALA A 35 -10.55 -8.02 -1.00
CA ALA A 35 -9.10 -8.00 -1.02
C ALA A 35 -8.58 -6.89 -1.94
N ALA A 36 -9.13 -6.77 -3.15
CA ALA A 36 -8.76 -5.73 -4.11
C ALA A 36 -9.00 -4.31 -3.56
N CYS A 37 -10.18 -4.07 -2.97
CA CYS A 37 -10.51 -2.77 -2.38
C CYS A 37 -9.60 -2.42 -1.20
N TRP A 38 -9.49 -3.32 -0.22
CA TRP A 38 -8.73 -3.07 1.00
C TRP A 38 -7.22 -3.01 0.74
N GLY A 39 -6.70 -3.90 -0.11
CA GLY A 39 -5.30 -3.92 -0.47
C GLY A 39 -4.88 -2.67 -1.24
N SER A 40 -5.65 -2.26 -2.24
CA SER A 40 -5.35 -1.05 -3.02
C SER A 40 -5.44 0.22 -2.16
N PHE A 41 -6.44 0.28 -1.27
CA PHE A 41 -6.59 1.38 -0.32
C PHE A 41 -5.39 1.46 0.63
N ALA A 42 -5.06 0.37 1.33
CA ALA A 42 -3.97 0.36 2.30
C ALA A 42 -2.61 0.64 1.64
N HIS A 43 -2.37 0.12 0.43
CA HIS A 43 -1.18 0.44 -0.36
C HIS A 43 -1.08 1.94 -0.69
N SER A 44 -2.18 2.54 -1.16
CA SER A 44 -2.24 3.96 -1.52
C SER A 44 -2.06 4.88 -0.32
N VAL A 45 -2.76 4.59 0.78
CA VAL A 45 -2.67 5.36 2.03
C VAL A 45 -1.29 5.24 2.64
N SER A 46 -0.68 4.06 2.62
CA SER A 46 0.69 3.88 3.12
C SER A 46 1.69 4.72 2.34
N GLY A 47 1.56 4.79 1.02
CA GLY A 47 2.38 5.70 0.18
C GLY A 47 2.22 7.17 0.59
N GLN A 48 0.99 7.64 0.80
CA GLN A 48 0.72 9.01 1.25
C GLN A 48 1.34 9.31 2.61
N ARG A 49 1.33 8.35 3.53
CA ARG A 49 1.89 8.49 4.88
C ARG A 49 3.41 8.56 4.92
N LEU A 50 4.09 8.11 3.86
CA LEU A 50 5.54 8.22 3.73
C LEU A 50 6.00 9.59 3.20
N ILE A 51 5.09 10.37 2.59
CA ILE A 51 5.40 11.68 2.01
C ILE A 51 6.08 12.63 3.01
N PRO A 52 5.61 12.79 4.27
CA PRO A 52 6.24 13.70 5.22
C PRO A 52 7.71 13.37 5.53
N ARG A 53 8.13 12.11 5.35
CA ARG A 53 9.48 11.65 5.69
C ARG A 53 10.41 11.58 4.47
N TYR A 54 9.89 11.18 3.32
CA TYR A 54 10.69 10.91 2.12
C TYR A 54 10.41 11.86 0.97
N GLY A 55 9.36 12.68 1.06
CA GLY A 55 8.81 13.44 -0.06
C GLY A 55 7.91 12.59 -0.96
N ARG A 56 7.44 13.20 -2.06
CA ARG A 56 6.56 12.54 -3.05
C ARG A 56 7.27 11.49 -3.90
N ILE A 57 8.60 11.41 -3.83
CA ILE A 57 9.44 10.42 -4.51
C ILE A 57 10.62 10.07 -3.59
N GLY A 58 11.08 8.82 -3.61
CA GLY A 58 12.33 8.42 -2.96
C GLY A 58 12.23 7.37 -1.85
N PHE A 59 11.02 7.02 -1.36
CA PHE A 59 10.87 5.82 -0.53
C PHE A 59 10.94 4.55 -1.39
N LEU A 60 11.38 3.44 -0.80
CA LEU A 60 11.46 2.16 -1.49
C LEU A 60 10.30 1.26 -1.08
N ALA A 61 10.14 0.14 -1.78
CA ALA A 61 9.12 -0.85 -1.49
C ALA A 61 9.17 -1.37 -0.03
N ARG A 62 10.36 -1.44 0.59
CA ARG A 62 10.48 -1.86 1.98
C ARG A 62 9.88 -0.86 2.97
N GLU A 63 10.06 0.45 2.75
CA GLU A 63 9.44 1.46 3.62
C GLU A 63 7.91 1.43 3.48
N LEU A 64 7.42 1.14 2.27
CA LEU A 64 6.01 0.93 2.01
C LEU A 64 5.48 -0.30 2.76
N LEU A 65 6.20 -1.42 2.70
CA LEU A 65 5.88 -2.64 3.44
C LEU A 65 5.82 -2.39 4.96
N ASP A 66 6.76 -1.64 5.52
CA ASP A 66 6.81 -1.31 6.95
C ASP A 66 5.67 -0.39 7.41
N GLU A 67 5.07 0.38 6.49
CA GLU A 67 3.95 1.28 6.79
C GLU A 67 2.58 0.57 6.70
N ILE A 68 2.44 -0.45 5.84
CA ILE A 68 1.16 -1.15 5.60
C ILE A 68 0.49 -1.67 6.89
N PRO A 69 1.19 -2.38 7.81
CA PRO A 69 0.57 -2.84 9.05
C PRO A 69 0.04 -1.71 9.92
N ARG A 70 0.74 -0.56 9.93
CA ARG A 70 0.31 0.63 10.68
C ARG A 70 -0.95 1.22 10.05
N THR A 71 -0.99 1.36 8.73
CA THR A 71 -2.19 1.78 8.00
C THR A 71 -3.39 0.89 8.30
N LEU A 72 -3.23 -0.44 8.23
CA LEU A 72 -4.31 -1.39 8.51
C LEU A 72 -4.80 -1.35 9.96
N ALA A 73 -3.94 -1.03 10.93
CA ALA A 73 -4.30 -0.99 12.35
C ALA A 73 -5.12 0.26 12.76
N MET A 74 -5.17 1.29 11.92
CA MET A 74 -5.90 2.53 12.21
C MET A 74 -7.29 2.62 11.55
N VAL A 75 -7.68 1.60 10.79
CA VAL A 75 -8.95 1.51 10.06
C VAL A 75 -9.78 0.41 10.69
#